data_AF-A0A090WKP0-F1
#
_entry.id   AF-A0A090WKP0-F1
#
_cell.length_a   1.000
_cell.length_b   1.000
_cell.length_c   1.000
_cell.angle_alpha   90.00
_cell.angle_beta   90.00
_cell.angle_gamma   90.00
#
_symmetry.space_group_name_H-M   'P 1'
#
loop_
_entity.id
_entity.type
_entity.pdbx_description
1 polymer ?
#
loop_
_entity_poly.entity_id
_entity_poly.type
_entity_poly.pdbx_seq_one_letter_code
_entity_poly.pdbx_strand_id
1 'polypeptide(L)'
;MANNVIYNEKGNETIVVEHDKADGVTFKSNAVNNQGVAFKGYEGIIAKSFSVEKVAPHILLPSSDLDIEPYQGFEFESISNDLFGNSRNQNNTIGAVISTEGTVPSILDKSKYGASWYSNEKGARAPQTINISVTDDIQSKIDKAESGDIILLEEGQHLVKSSIVINKHITIKANKKGSATLLYEGEADTPLLELHPKGFLNIENVSLKGANSQKAFASLKENMFTHFGLTVTHCDISDFNYVLKVYKESFAERITFSNTSISNCFNGLELSEETNDKGDYNTEYLTVENCTFNKVKQNVIDYYRGGYDESTIGGNLLVVNSTFTNCGAQEENNILLNHRGIINVNIVNNTFKNNPVNLVALLWGAKNNTHSGNTIINSGKIKVEENLKLKLMY
;
A
#
# COMPACT_ATOMS: atom_id res chain seq x y z
N MET A 1 9.19 23.66 -16.68
CA MET A 1 9.66 22.30 -17.02
C MET A 1 9.71 22.16 -18.54
N ALA A 2 10.85 21.79 -19.12
CA ALA A 2 10.99 21.75 -20.57
C ALA A 2 11.85 20.59 -21.09
N ASN A 3 11.66 20.24 -22.37
CA ASN A 3 12.47 19.28 -23.13
C ASN A 3 12.45 17.84 -22.57
N ASN A 4 11.35 17.41 -21.94
CA ASN A 4 11.24 16.08 -21.35
C ASN A 4 10.58 15.09 -22.31
N VAL A 5 11.04 13.84 -22.25
CA VAL A 5 10.42 12.69 -22.92
C VAL A 5 9.91 11.74 -21.85
N ILE A 6 8.60 11.50 -21.83
CA ILE A 6 7.91 10.71 -20.82
C ILE A 6 7.31 9.49 -21.51
N TYR A 7 7.63 8.31 -21.02
CA TYR A 7 7.08 7.05 -21.50
C TYR A 7 6.41 6.32 -20.34
N ASN A 8 5.13 6.01 -20.49
CA ASN A 8 4.41 5.15 -19.57
C ASN A 8 4.25 3.77 -20.20
N GLU A 9 4.76 2.72 -19.54
CA GLU A 9 4.53 1.34 -19.98
C GLU A 9 3.07 0.93 -19.82
N LYS A 10 2.44 1.39 -18.73
CA LYS A 10 0.99 1.32 -18.49
C LYS A 10 0.45 2.74 -18.46
N GLY A 11 -0.57 3.04 -19.25
CA GLY A 11 -1.10 4.41 -19.33
C GLY A 11 -1.55 4.97 -17.98
N ASN A 12 -1.36 6.28 -17.81
CA ASN A 12 -1.58 7.01 -16.56
C ASN A 12 -2.42 8.27 -16.82
N GLU A 13 -3.57 8.39 -16.17
CA GLU A 13 -4.50 9.52 -16.33
C GLU A 13 -3.95 10.83 -15.72
N THR A 14 -2.96 10.71 -14.83
CA THR A 14 -2.33 11.79 -14.05
C THR A 14 -0.85 11.93 -14.40
N ILE A 15 -0.57 12.50 -15.57
CA ILE A 15 0.81 12.83 -16.01
C ILE A 15 1.43 13.94 -15.16
N VAL A 16 0.60 14.89 -14.70
CA VAL A 16 0.97 15.93 -13.74
C VAL A 16 0.07 15.76 -12.53
N VAL A 17 0.69 15.52 -11.37
CA VAL A 17 -0.02 15.43 -10.09
C VAL A 17 0.05 16.80 -9.42
N GLU A 18 -1.12 17.44 -9.31
CA GLU A 18 -1.29 18.74 -8.64
C GLU A 18 -1.54 18.49 -7.15
N HIS A 19 -0.54 18.75 -6.30
CA HIS A 19 -0.71 18.79 -4.84
C HIS A 19 -1.22 20.15 -4.33
N ASP A 20 -1.16 21.16 -5.21
CA ASP A 20 -1.79 22.49 -5.16
C ASP A 20 -1.95 22.96 -6.63
N LYS A 21 -2.41 24.20 -6.87
CA LYS A 21 -2.51 24.77 -8.23
C LYS A 21 -1.16 24.77 -8.95
N ALA A 22 -1.11 24.23 -10.17
CA ALA A 22 0.07 24.29 -11.03
C ALA A 22 0.23 25.62 -11.78
N ASP A 23 -0.45 26.69 -11.35
CA ASP A 23 -0.44 27.99 -12.02
C ASP A 23 0.92 28.73 -11.95
N GLY A 24 1.82 28.30 -11.06
CA GLY A 24 3.22 28.73 -11.03
C GLY A 24 4.17 27.95 -11.96
N VAL A 25 3.69 26.93 -12.69
CA VAL A 25 4.55 26.04 -13.50
C VAL A 25 4.21 26.13 -14.99
N THR A 26 5.20 26.53 -15.79
CA THR A 26 5.08 26.53 -17.26
C THR A 26 5.76 25.30 -17.85
N PHE A 27 5.08 24.62 -18.78
CA PHE A 27 5.61 23.50 -19.55
C PHE A 27 5.96 23.96 -20.98
N LYS A 28 7.09 23.48 -21.54
CA LYS A 28 7.51 23.75 -22.92
C LYS A 28 8.18 22.54 -23.56
N SER A 29 7.79 22.17 -24.79
CA SER A 29 8.43 21.11 -25.58
C SER A 29 8.60 19.78 -24.81
N ASN A 30 7.55 19.29 -24.16
CA ASN A 30 7.56 17.98 -23.53
C ASN A 30 6.72 16.99 -24.33
N ALA A 31 7.14 15.72 -24.40
CA ALA A 31 6.42 14.65 -25.08
C ALA A 31 6.03 13.55 -24.09
N VAL A 32 4.83 12.99 -24.27
CA VAL A 32 4.32 11.87 -23.48
C VAL A 32 3.77 10.79 -24.41
N ASN A 33 4.29 9.57 -24.33
CA ASN A 33 3.59 8.39 -24.80
C ASN A 33 2.87 7.71 -23.64
N ASN A 34 1.53 7.70 -23.70
CA ASN A 34 0.66 7.22 -22.63
C ASN A 34 -0.15 5.96 -23.00
N GLN A 35 0.29 5.21 -24.02
CA GLN A 35 -0.40 3.98 -24.46
C GLN A 35 -1.88 4.18 -24.79
N GLY A 36 -2.24 5.35 -25.32
CA GLY A 36 -3.63 5.69 -25.68
C GLY A 36 -4.54 6.09 -24.51
N VAL A 37 -4.06 6.08 -23.27
CA VAL A 37 -4.83 6.57 -22.11
C VAL A 37 -4.87 8.11 -22.14
N ALA A 38 -6.07 8.69 -22.04
CA ALA A 38 -6.26 10.13 -22.01
C ALA A 38 -5.76 10.72 -20.68
N PHE A 39 -5.28 11.96 -20.69
CA PHE A 39 -4.84 12.68 -19.50
C PHE A 39 -5.21 14.16 -19.60
N LYS A 40 -5.24 14.86 -18.45
CA LYS A 40 -5.45 16.31 -18.41
C LYS A 40 -4.36 17.02 -19.21
N GLY A 41 -4.73 17.69 -20.30
CA GLY A 41 -3.81 18.42 -21.15
C GLY A 41 -3.26 19.66 -20.44
N TYR A 42 -1.94 19.87 -20.54
CA TYR A 42 -1.27 21.11 -20.17
C TYR A 42 -0.58 21.68 -21.39
N GLU A 43 -0.67 22.99 -21.59
CA GLU A 43 0.05 23.65 -22.69
C GLU A 43 1.54 23.34 -22.58
N GLY A 44 2.16 22.87 -23.68
CA GLY A 44 3.57 22.47 -23.70
C GLY A 44 3.86 21.02 -23.27
N ILE A 45 2.82 20.21 -23.03
CA ILE A 45 2.90 18.74 -22.96
C ILE A 45 2.15 18.14 -24.15
N ILE A 46 2.87 17.43 -25.01
CA ILE A 46 2.36 16.88 -26.27
C ILE A 46 2.19 15.36 -26.12
N ALA A 47 0.98 14.86 -26.35
CA ALA A 47 0.75 13.42 -26.48
C ALA A 47 1.30 12.95 -27.84
N LYS A 48 2.30 12.06 -27.83
CA LYS A 48 2.93 11.52 -29.04
C LYS A 48 3.16 10.02 -28.90
N SER A 49 2.80 9.27 -29.93
CA SER A 49 3.09 7.83 -29.99
C SER A 49 4.52 7.62 -30.49
N PHE A 50 5.30 6.82 -29.75
CA PHE A 50 6.65 6.41 -30.13
C PHE A 50 7.01 5.09 -29.43
N SER A 51 7.78 4.23 -30.10
CA SER A 51 8.33 3.02 -29.46
C SER A 51 9.61 3.34 -28.70
N VAL A 52 9.94 2.50 -27.73
CA VAL A 52 11.21 2.56 -27.00
C VAL A 52 12.03 1.31 -27.25
N GLU A 53 13.34 1.48 -27.32
CA GLU A 53 14.32 0.41 -27.49
C GLU A 53 15.24 0.35 -26.27
N LYS A 54 15.58 -0.88 -25.84
CA LYS A 54 16.52 -1.11 -24.76
C LYS A 54 17.95 -1.12 -25.31
N VAL A 55 18.68 -0.02 -25.08
CA VAL A 55 20.07 0.14 -25.55
C VAL A 55 21.10 -0.36 -24.53
N ALA A 56 20.72 -0.45 -23.25
CA ALA A 56 21.58 -0.97 -22.18
C ALA A 56 20.73 -1.44 -20.97
N PRO A 57 21.32 -2.15 -19.99
CA PRO A 57 20.66 -2.40 -18.70
C PRO A 57 20.16 -1.08 -18.10
N HIS A 58 18.86 -1.03 -17.77
CA HIS A 58 18.17 0.13 -17.19
C HIS A 58 18.08 1.39 -18.08
N ILE A 59 18.41 1.31 -19.38
CA ILE A 59 18.27 2.44 -20.31
C ILE A 59 17.36 2.04 -21.47
N LEU A 60 16.22 2.73 -21.56
CA LEU A 60 15.26 2.65 -22.65
C LEU A 60 15.17 4.04 -23.30
N LEU A 61 15.26 4.09 -24.62
CA LEU A 61 15.25 5.34 -25.38
C LEU A 61 14.18 5.28 -26.47
N PRO A 62 13.60 6.42 -26.90
CA PRO A 62 12.77 6.45 -28.11
C PRO A 62 13.53 5.87 -29.30
N SER A 63 12.89 4.95 -30.03
CA SER A 63 13.51 4.27 -31.17
C SER A 63 13.36 5.05 -32.49
N SER A 64 12.79 6.26 -32.43
CA SER A 64 12.56 7.13 -33.58
C SER A 64 12.63 8.59 -33.13
N ASP A 65 12.92 9.48 -34.08
CA ASP A 65 12.87 10.92 -33.82
C ASP A 65 11.45 11.31 -33.37
N LEU A 66 11.41 12.15 -32.35
CA LEU A 66 10.19 12.70 -31.79
C LEU A 66 9.72 13.93 -32.53
N ASP A 67 10.47 14.51 -33.48
CA ASP A 67 10.05 15.65 -34.32
C ASP A 67 9.35 16.74 -33.48
N ILE A 68 10.04 17.17 -32.42
CA ILE A 68 9.61 18.23 -31.51
C ILE A 68 10.79 19.16 -31.30
N GLU A 69 10.60 20.42 -31.67
CA GLU A 69 11.59 21.48 -31.49
C GLU A 69 11.91 21.71 -29.99
N PRO A 70 13.19 21.63 -29.58
CA PRO A 70 13.58 21.92 -28.21
C PRO A 70 13.35 23.38 -27.83
N TYR A 71 12.83 23.59 -26.62
CA TYR A 71 12.79 24.89 -26.00
C TYR A 71 14.21 25.39 -25.69
N GLN A 72 14.53 26.61 -26.14
CA GLN A 72 15.79 27.28 -25.88
C GLN A 72 15.72 28.00 -24.53
N GLY A 73 16.44 27.49 -23.55
CA GLY A 73 16.44 27.99 -22.18
C GLY A 73 17.00 26.96 -21.21
N PHE A 74 17.31 27.40 -19.99
CA PHE A 74 18.07 26.61 -19.02
C PHE A 74 19.42 26.12 -19.59
N GLU A 75 20.03 26.92 -20.48
CA GLU A 75 21.29 26.61 -21.16
C GLU A 75 21.21 25.37 -22.06
N PHE A 76 20.01 24.90 -22.43
CA PHE A 76 19.85 23.74 -23.32
C PHE A 76 20.53 23.95 -24.68
N GLU A 77 20.52 25.19 -25.16
CA GLU A 77 21.21 25.66 -26.37
C GLU A 77 22.74 25.51 -26.30
N SER A 78 23.31 25.43 -25.11
CA SER A 78 24.76 25.27 -24.91
C SER A 78 25.21 23.81 -24.95
N ILE A 79 24.27 22.86 -24.94
CA ILE A 79 24.55 21.42 -24.92
C ILE A 79 24.91 20.96 -26.34
N SER A 80 26.21 20.86 -26.62
CA SER A 80 26.71 20.50 -27.96
C SER A 80 26.69 18.99 -28.25
N ASN A 81 26.68 18.16 -27.20
CA ASN A 81 26.63 16.70 -27.30
C ASN A 81 25.60 16.13 -26.33
N ASP A 82 24.95 15.05 -26.73
CA ASP A 82 24.01 14.32 -25.89
C ASP A 82 24.72 13.42 -24.85
N LEU A 83 23.93 12.71 -24.03
CA LEU A 83 24.44 11.82 -22.99
C LEU A 83 25.35 10.70 -23.52
N PHE A 84 25.19 10.28 -24.78
CA PHE A 84 25.96 9.21 -25.43
C PHE A 84 27.13 9.75 -26.27
N GLY A 85 27.32 11.08 -26.27
CA GLY A 85 28.37 11.79 -26.99
C GLY A 85 28.00 12.18 -28.42
N ASN A 86 26.76 11.98 -28.85
CA ASN A 86 26.32 12.36 -30.20
C ASN A 86 26.18 13.87 -30.32
N SER A 87 26.64 14.44 -31.43
CA SER A 87 26.59 15.89 -31.64
C SER A 87 25.16 16.39 -31.89
N ARG A 88 24.75 17.43 -31.15
CA ARG A 88 23.45 18.11 -31.30
C ARG A 88 23.45 19.26 -32.32
N ASN A 89 24.59 19.54 -32.96
CA ASN A 89 24.75 20.73 -33.81
C ASN A 89 23.93 20.68 -35.11
N GLN A 90 23.67 19.49 -35.65
CA GLN A 90 22.96 19.30 -36.91
C GLN A 90 21.51 18.87 -36.70
N ASN A 91 21.27 17.96 -35.75
CA ASN A 91 19.96 17.42 -35.41
C ASN A 91 19.78 17.48 -33.90
N ASN A 92 19.03 18.47 -33.40
CA ASN A 92 18.73 18.60 -31.98
C ASN A 92 17.27 18.24 -31.72
N THR A 93 17.01 17.49 -30.65
CA THR A 93 15.67 17.07 -30.24
C THR A 93 15.57 17.07 -28.71
N ILE A 94 14.35 16.97 -28.21
CA ILE A 94 14.05 16.95 -26.78
C ILE A 94 14.60 15.67 -26.11
N GLY A 95 14.80 15.71 -24.79
CA GLY A 95 15.34 14.58 -24.02
C GLY A 95 16.87 14.55 -23.94
N ALA A 96 17.38 13.58 -23.18
CA ALA A 96 18.81 13.48 -22.85
C ALA A 96 19.70 12.96 -23.99
N VAL A 97 19.10 12.29 -24.97
CA VAL A 97 19.77 11.64 -26.12
C VAL A 97 19.07 12.02 -27.42
N ILE A 98 19.80 12.02 -28.53
CA ILE A 98 19.24 12.28 -29.88
C ILE A 98 19.16 11.02 -30.75
N SER A 99 19.84 9.94 -30.37
CA SER A 99 19.78 8.65 -31.07
C SER A 99 20.00 7.48 -30.10
N THR A 100 19.67 6.27 -30.55
CA THR A 100 19.98 5.02 -29.84
C THR A 100 21.43 4.55 -30.07
N GLU A 101 22.14 5.20 -31.00
CA GLU A 101 23.54 4.93 -31.33
C GLU A 101 24.48 5.71 -30.39
N GLY A 102 25.71 5.22 -30.20
CA GLY A 102 26.75 5.91 -29.44
C GLY A 102 27.29 5.12 -28.26
N THR A 103 28.08 5.78 -27.43
CA THR A 103 28.73 5.12 -26.28
C THR A 103 27.86 5.31 -25.04
N VAL A 104 27.22 4.23 -24.60
CA VAL A 104 26.43 4.25 -23.37
C VAL A 104 27.35 4.53 -22.16
N PRO A 105 27.09 5.58 -21.37
CA PRO A 105 27.88 5.85 -20.17
C PRO A 105 27.79 4.68 -19.19
N SER A 106 28.94 4.25 -18.69
CA SER A 106 28.98 3.15 -17.72
C SER A 106 28.54 3.55 -16.31
N ILE A 107 27.98 4.74 -16.12
CA ILE A 107 27.53 5.24 -14.81
C ILE A 107 26.34 4.43 -14.27
N LEU A 108 25.61 3.73 -15.15
CA LEU A 108 24.51 2.83 -14.79
C LEU A 108 24.94 1.36 -14.72
N ASP A 109 26.23 1.06 -14.95
CA ASP A 109 26.78 -0.28 -14.80
C ASP A 109 27.02 -0.57 -13.31
N LYS A 110 26.04 -1.23 -12.66
CA LYS A 110 26.15 -1.63 -11.24
C LYS A 110 27.43 -2.40 -10.93
N SER A 111 28.03 -3.14 -11.88
CA SER A 111 29.24 -3.91 -11.63
C SER A 111 30.47 -3.05 -11.32
N LYS A 112 30.42 -1.75 -11.67
CA LYS A 112 31.47 -0.76 -11.36
C LYS A 112 31.35 -0.19 -9.94
N TYR A 113 30.30 -0.54 -9.21
CA TYR A 113 30.00 0.00 -7.89
C TYR A 113 29.96 -1.13 -6.84
N GLY A 114 30.35 -0.79 -5.62
CA GLY A 114 30.38 -1.75 -4.51
C GLY A 114 31.59 -2.68 -4.56
N ALA A 115 31.60 -3.66 -3.66
CA ALA A 115 32.70 -4.60 -3.54
C ALA A 115 32.48 -5.82 -4.45
N SER A 116 33.50 -6.21 -5.20
CA SER A 116 33.43 -7.32 -6.17
C SER A 116 33.11 -8.69 -5.56
N TRP A 117 33.29 -8.84 -4.24
CA TRP A 117 33.01 -10.06 -3.51
C TRP A 117 31.56 -10.15 -2.97
N TYR A 118 30.71 -9.15 -3.21
CA TYR A 118 29.32 -9.12 -2.76
C TYR A 118 28.36 -8.78 -3.89
N SER A 119 27.20 -9.43 -3.91
CA SER A 119 26.07 -9.05 -4.74
C SER A 119 24.78 -9.17 -3.94
N ASN A 120 23.93 -8.16 -4.07
CA ASN A 120 22.55 -8.19 -3.58
C ASN A 120 21.55 -8.61 -4.67
N GLU A 121 22.01 -8.81 -5.91
CA GLU A 121 21.18 -9.26 -7.02
C GLU A 121 20.78 -10.72 -6.80
N LYS A 122 19.47 -10.97 -6.70
CA LYS A 122 18.91 -12.32 -6.69
C LYS A 122 18.21 -12.56 -8.01
N GLY A 123 18.47 -13.71 -8.63
CA GLY A 123 17.76 -14.13 -9.83
C GLY A 123 16.26 -14.21 -9.58
N ALA A 124 15.46 -13.85 -10.58
CA ALA A 124 14.02 -14.03 -10.52
C ALA A 124 13.70 -15.54 -10.39
N ARG A 125 12.93 -15.91 -9.37
CA ARG A 125 12.43 -17.27 -9.16
C ARG A 125 10.92 -17.25 -9.32
N ALA A 126 10.39 -18.16 -10.14
CA ALA A 126 8.95 -18.38 -10.22
C ALA A 126 8.47 -19.03 -8.91
N PRO A 127 7.32 -18.60 -8.35
CA PRO A 127 6.81 -19.14 -7.10
C PRO A 127 6.42 -20.61 -7.26
N GLN A 128 6.79 -21.45 -6.30
CA GLN A 128 6.31 -22.83 -6.23
C GLN A 128 5.00 -22.89 -5.45
N THR A 129 4.09 -23.76 -5.89
CA THR A 129 2.84 -24.04 -5.17
C THR A 129 2.98 -25.31 -4.36
N ILE A 130 2.72 -25.22 -3.05
CA ILE A 130 2.75 -26.33 -2.09
C ILE A 130 1.32 -26.59 -1.65
N ASN A 131 0.80 -27.77 -1.98
CA ASN A 131 -0.54 -28.20 -1.58
C ASN A 131 -0.57 -28.64 -0.11
N ILE A 132 -1.63 -28.26 0.58
CA ILE A 132 -1.90 -28.57 1.99
C ILE A 132 -3.22 -29.32 2.08
N SER A 133 -3.14 -30.56 2.54
CA SER A 133 -4.35 -31.31 2.91
C SER A 133 -4.90 -30.85 4.26
N VAL A 134 -6.18 -31.11 4.52
CA VAL A 134 -6.84 -30.71 5.78
C VAL A 134 -6.17 -31.22 7.06
N THR A 135 -5.39 -32.31 6.97
CA THR A 135 -4.65 -32.92 8.09
C THR A 135 -3.18 -32.51 8.15
N ASP A 136 -2.67 -31.79 7.14
CA ASP A 136 -1.29 -31.36 7.11
C ASP A 136 -1.02 -30.30 8.19
N ASP A 137 0.18 -30.34 8.76
CA ASP A 137 0.70 -29.21 9.52
C ASP A 137 1.14 -28.08 8.57
N ILE A 138 0.39 -26.98 8.59
CA ILE A 138 0.65 -25.80 7.76
C ILE A 138 2.01 -25.19 8.07
N GLN A 139 2.44 -25.15 9.34
CA GLN A 139 3.69 -24.52 9.73
C GLN A 139 4.88 -25.24 9.09
N SER A 140 4.95 -26.57 9.19
CA SER A 140 5.99 -27.39 8.55
C SER A 140 6.12 -27.16 7.04
N LYS A 141 5.01 -26.81 6.37
CA LYS A 141 5.00 -26.55 4.92
C LYS A 141 5.50 -25.15 4.60
N ILE A 142 5.15 -24.15 5.43
CA ILE A 142 5.70 -22.79 5.35
C ILE A 142 7.21 -22.78 5.67
N ASP A 143 7.66 -23.60 6.61
CA ASP A 143 9.08 -23.71 6.97
C ASP A 143 9.92 -24.20 5.79
N LYS A 144 9.39 -25.17 5.03
CA LYS A 144 10.01 -25.72 3.81
C LYS A 144 9.86 -24.82 2.59
N ALA A 145 8.91 -23.89 2.61
CA ALA A 145 8.69 -22.94 1.53
C ALA A 145 9.81 -21.91 1.46
N GLU A 146 10.17 -21.51 0.24
CA GLU A 146 11.05 -20.37 0.01
C GLU A 146 10.23 -19.07 -0.03
N SER A 147 10.90 -17.95 0.19
CA SER A 147 10.25 -16.63 0.11
C SER A 147 9.67 -16.40 -1.29
N GLY A 148 8.39 -16.06 -1.35
CA GLY A 148 7.62 -15.87 -2.59
C GLY A 148 6.71 -17.04 -2.95
N ASP A 149 6.84 -18.19 -2.29
CA ASP A 149 6.03 -19.38 -2.60
C ASP A 149 4.56 -19.24 -2.19
N ILE A 150 3.75 -20.19 -2.69
CA ILE A 150 2.30 -20.25 -2.50
C ILE A 150 1.95 -21.51 -1.73
N ILE A 151 1.24 -21.35 -0.62
CA ILE A 151 0.60 -22.41 0.16
C ILE A 151 -0.86 -22.51 -0.31
N LEU A 152 -1.20 -23.60 -0.98
CA LEU A 152 -2.55 -23.85 -1.51
C LEU A 152 -3.30 -24.80 -0.58
N LEU A 153 -4.34 -24.29 0.08
CA LEU A 153 -5.20 -25.05 0.98
C LEU A 153 -6.19 -25.90 0.18
N GLU A 154 -6.26 -27.20 0.50
CA GLU A 154 -7.35 -28.08 0.07
C GLU A 154 -8.69 -27.58 0.63
N GLU A 155 -9.77 -27.91 -0.05
CA GLU A 155 -11.12 -27.59 0.43
C GLU A 155 -11.41 -28.30 1.76
N GLY A 156 -12.08 -27.61 2.68
CA GLY A 156 -12.45 -28.14 3.99
C GLY A 156 -11.92 -27.32 5.16
N GLN A 157 -11.96 -27.92 6.35
CA GLN A 157 -11.55 -27.29 7.59
C GLN A 157 -10.14 -27.75 7.97
N HIS A 158 -9.23 -26.79 8.08
CA HIS A 158 -7.86 -26.97 8.54
C HIS A 158 -7.79 -26.53 9.99
N LEU A 159 -7.56 -27.49 10.88
CA LEU A 159 -7.49 -27.20 12.30
C LEU A 159 -6.09 -26.68 12.67
N VAL A 160 -6.03 -25.50 13.28
CA VAL A 160 -4.78 -24.85 13.66
C VAL A 160 -4.75 -24.64 15.18
N LYS A 161 -3.82 -25.31 15.87
CA LYS A 161 -3.73 -25.31 17.34
C LYS A 161 -2.65 -24.40 17.91
N SER A 162 -1.79 -23.86 17.05
CA SER A 162 -0.71 -22.95 17.41
C SER A 162 -0.59 -21.87 16.35
N SER A 163 -0.09 -20.69 16.74
CA SER A 163 0.16 -19.60 15.80
C SER A 163 1.01 -20.05 14.62
N ILE A 164 0.64 -19.61 13.42
CA ILE A 164 1.43 -19.81 12.21
C ILE A 164 2.35 -18.60 12.07
N VAL A 165 3.66 -18.85 12.08
CA VAL A 165 4.71 -17.84 12.02
C VAL A 165 4.98 -17.45 10.57
N ILE A 166 4.88 -16.16 10.27
CA ILE A 166 5.19 -15.58 8.97
C ILE A 166 6.44 -14.70 9.07
N ASN A 167 7.58 -15.20 8.58
CA ASN A 167 8.89 -14.54 8.66
C ASN A 167 9.58 -14.37 7.28
N LYS A 168 8.81 -14.54 6.21
CA LYS A 168 9.22 -14.41 4.80
C LYS A 168 8.04 -13.93 3.97
N HIS A 169 8.26 -13.62 2.68
CA HIS A 169 7.13 -13.44 1.77
C HIS A 169 6.45 -14.78 1.52
N ILE A 170 5.15 -14.87 1.76
CA ILE A 170 4.39 -16.08 1.47
C ILE A 170 2.96 -15.72 1.06
N THR A 171 2.40 -16.51 0.15
CA THR A 171 0.96 -16.44 -0.16
C THR A 171 0.27 -17.66 0.43
N ILE A 172 -0.78 -17.48 1.21
CA ILE A 172 -1.69 -18.56 1.64
C ILE A 172 -3.01 -18.37 0.91
N LYS A 173 -3.46 -19.36 0.14
CA LYS A 173 -4.71 -19.22 -0.61
C LYS A 173 -5.54 -20.49 -0.67
N ALA A 174 -6.83 -20.30 -0.93
CA ALA A 174 -7.73 -21.35 -1.37
C ALA A 174 -8.07 -21.15 -2.86
N ASN A 175 -8.52 -22.22 -3.54
CA ASN A 175 -8.95 -22.13 -4.94
C ASN A 175 -10.18 -21.23 -5.12
N LYS A 176 -11.05 -21.15 -4.12
CA LYS A 176 -12.30 -20.38 -4.17
C LYS A 176 -12.65 -19.82 -2.80
N LYS A 177 -13.18 -18.60 -2.75
CA LYS A 177 -13.65 -17.97 -1.51
C LYS A 177 -14.62 -18.91 -0.77
N GLY A 178 -14.33 -19.15 0.51
CA GLY A 178 -15.12 -20.01 1.39
C GLY A 178 -14.91 -21.52 1.20
N SER A 179 -14.02 -21.95 0.31
CA SER A 179 -13.75 -23.39 0.11
C SER A 179 -12.84 -23.98 1.18
N ALA A 180 -11.94 -23.19 1.77
CA ALA A 180 -11.07 -23.61 2.87
C ALA A 180 -11.21 -22.69 4.08
N THR A 181 -11.28 -23.29 5.27
CA THR A 181 -11.34 -22.56 6.55
C THR A 181 -10.15 -22.91 7.41
N LEU A 182 -9.41 -21.91 7.88
CA LEU A 182 -8.49 -22.04 9.01
C LEU A 182 -9.28 -21.86 10.30
N LEU A 183 -9.51 -22.97 11.02
CA LEU A 183 -10.17 -22.97 12.32
C LEU A 183 -9.12 -22.90 13.42
N TYR A 184 -9.06 -21.78 14.14
CA TYR A 184 -8.07 -21.57 15.18
C TYR A 184 -8.57 -22.01 16.56
N GLU A 185 -7.90 -23.02 17.12
CA GLU A 185 -8.12 -23.54 18.48
C GLU A 185 -6.89 -23.29 19.38
N GLY A 186 -6.07 -22.29 19.04
CA GLY A 186 -4.96 -21.88 19.88
C GLY A 186 -5.40 -21.21 21.18
N GLU A 187 -4.43 -21.00 22.07
CA GLU A 187 -4.62 -20.38 23.38
C GLU A 187 -5.22 -18.96 23.26
N ALA A 188 -5.90 -18.52 24.31
CA ALA A 188 -6.41 -17.15 24.37
C ALA A 188 -5.29 -16.12 24.15
N ASP A 189 -5.63 -14.98 23.55
CA ASP A 189 -4.73 -13.88 23.23
C ASP A 189 -3.56 -14.16 22.28
N THR A 190 -3.46 -15.37 21.73
CA THR A 190 -2.49 -15.69 20.66
C THR A 190 -3.08 -15.39 19.27
N PRO A 191 -2.25 -15.04 18.27
CA PRO A 191 -2.70 -14.85 16.90
C PRO A 191 -2.75 -16.15 16.10
N LEU A 192 -3.73 -16.32 15.20
CA LEU A 192 -3.70 -17.39 14.20
C LEU A 192 -2.50 -17.21 13.27
N LEU A 193 -2.27 -15.99 12.77
CA LEU A 193 -1.15 -15.63 11.90
C LEU A 193 -0.27 -14.59 12.61
N GLU A 194 0.92 -15.00 13.02
CA GLU A 194 1.90 -14.17 13.73
C GLU A 194 2.90 -13.56 12.73
N LEU A 195 2.87 -12.23 12.59
CA LEU A 195 3.64 -11.48 11.61
C LEU A 195 5.00 -11.08 12.23
N HIS A 196 6.05 -11.80 11.83
CA HIS A 196 7.42 -11.61 12.29
C HIS A 196 8.19 -10.61 11.40
N PRO A 197 9.39 -10.17 11.81
CA PRO A 197 10.28 -9.40 10.94
C PRO A 197 10.49 -10.09 9.59
N LYS A 198 10.39 -9.34 8.49
CA LYS A 198 10.43 -9.85 7.10
C LYS A 198 9.23 -10.73 6.71
N GLY A 199 8.21 -10.81 7.57
CA GLY A 199 6.95 -11.47 7.28
C GLY A 199 6.08 -10.61 6.37
N PHE A 200 5.87 -11.06 5.14
CA PHE A 200 5.00 -10.39 4.19
C PHE A 200 3.94 -11.39 3.72
N LEU A 201 2.76 -11.31 4.31
CA LEU A 201 1.69 -12.25 4.05
C LEU A 201 0.73 -11.70 2.99
N ASN A 202 0.48 -12.50 1.97
CA ASN A 202 -0.72 -12.39 1.16
C ASN A 202 -1.65 -13.55 1.53
N ILE A 203 -2.90 -13.26 1.91
CA ILE A 203 -3.92 -14.28 2.13
C ILE A 203 -5.13 -14.05 1.23
N GLU A 204 -5.54 -15.10 0.51
CA GLU A 204 -6.53 -15.00 -0.55
C GLU A 204 -7.58 -16.11 -0.48
N ASN A 205 -8.87 -15.76 -0.55
CA ASN A 205 -9.98 -16.71 -0.65
C ASN A 205 -10.16 -17.64 0.57
N VAL A 206 -9.54 -17.33 1.71
CA VAL A 206 -9.56 -18.18 2.91
C VAL A 206 -10.59 -17.66 3.93
N SER A 207 -11.31 -18.58 4.57
CA SER A 207 -12.09 -18.26 5.77
C SER A 207 -11.24 -18.42 7.03
N LEU A 208 -11.19 -17.40 7.88
CA LEU A 208 -10.51 -17.42 9.17
C LEU A 208 -11.54 -17.41 10.29
N LYS A 209 -11.44 -18.36 11.21
CA LYS A 209 -12.37 -18.48 12.32
C LYS A 209 -11.67 -18.73 13.65
N GLY A 210 -11.96 -17.91 14.65
CA GLY A 210 -11.50 -18.07 16.03
C GLY A 210 -12.60 -18.49 17.00
N ALA A 211 -12.35 -18.28 18.30
CA ALA A 211 -13.27 -18.55 19.40
C ALA A 211 -13.48 -17.32 20.33
N ASN A 212 -13.39 -16.12 19.77
CA ASN A 212 -13.55 -14.79 20.38
C ASN A 212 -12.47 -14.36 21.39
N SER A 213 -11.49 -15.21 21.70
CA SER A 213 -10.39 -14.88 22.61
C SER A 213 -9.05 -14.65 21.88
N GLN A 214 -8.92 -15.18 20.66
CA GLN A 214 -7.68 -15.11 19.88
C GLN A 214 -7.65 -13.91 18.93
N LYS A 215 -6.51 -13.69 18.28
CA LYS A 215 -6.32 -12.65 17.26
C LYS A 215 -6.24 -13.32 15.88
N ALA A 216 -6.78 -12.73 14.83
CA ALA A 216 -6.63 -13.31 13.49
C ALA A 216 -5.20 -13.06 12.98
N PHE A 217 -4.75 -11.81 13.08
CA PHE A 217 -3.40 -11.37 12.77
C PHE A 217 -2.82 -10.55 13.93
N ALA A 218 -1.55 -10.75 14.24
CA ALA A 218 -0.81 -9.81 15.09
C ALA A 218 0.66 -9.69 14.70
N SER A 219 1.25 -8.51 14.86
CA SER A 219 2.72 -8.38 14.83
C SER A 219 3.35 -9.00 16.08
N LEU A 220 4.68 -9.11 16.10
CA LEU A 220 5.38 -9.39 17.35
C LEU A 220 5.25 -8.21 18.31
N LYS A 221 5.06 -8.52 19.60
CA LYS A 221 5.09 -7.53 20.67
C LYS A 221 6.51 -7.02 20.98
N GLU A 222 7.51 -7.87 20.78
CA GLU A 222 8.91 -7.57 21.07
C GLU A 222 9.80 -8.08 19.92
N ASN A 223 10.97 -7.46 19.74
CA ASN A 223 11.95 -7.83 18.72
C ASN A 223 11.46 -7.66 17.27
N MET A 224 10.56 -6.71 17.01
CA MET A 224 10.12 -6.35 15.66
C MET A 224 11.17 -5.48 14.93
N PHE A 225 12.37 -6.02 14.68
CA PHE A 225 13.53 -5.25 14.22
C PHE A 225 13.48 -4.80 12.75
N THR A 226 12.46 -5.21 11.99
CA THR A 226 12.21 -4.71 10.63
C THR A 226 10.74 -4.87 10.27
N HIS A 227 10.35 -4.34 9.10
CA HIS A 227 8.97 -4.26 8.69
C HIS A 227 8.33 -5.63 8.44
N PHE A 228 7.00 -5.62 8.48
CA PHE A 228 6.12 -6.66 7.98
C PHE A 228 5.19 -6.10 6.88
N GLY A 229 4.38 -6.97 6.29
CA GLY A 229 3.28 -6.55 5.42
C GLY A 229 2.14 -7.55 5.44
N LEU A 230 0.95 -7.06 5.15
CA LEU A 230 -0.29 -7.85 5.17
C LEU A 230 -1.22 -7.44 4.04
N THR A 231 -1.58 -8.39 3.18
CA THR A 231 -2.63 -8.24 2.17
C THR A 231 -3.67 -9.33 2.37
N VAL A 232 -4.91 -8.95 2.68
CA VAL A 232 -6.06 -9.83 2.89
C VAL A 232 -7.08 -9.58 1.79
N THR A 233 -7.31 -10.58 0.95
CA THR A 233 -8.15 -10.41 -0.25
C THR A 233 -9.18 -11.53 -0.35
N HIS A 234 -10.44 -11.19 -0.59
CA HIS A 234 -11.53 -12.17 -0.74
C HIS A 234 -11.68 -13.14 0.44
N CYS A 235 -11.39 -12.69 1.67
CA CYS A 235 -11.48 -13.54 2.85
C CYS A 235 -12.80 -13.36 3.60
N ASP A 236 -13.10 -14.29 4.51
CA ASP A 236 -14.15 -14.14 5.53
C ASP A 236 -13.52 -14.36 6.90
N ILE A 237 -13.59 -13.37 7.79
CA ILE A 237 -12.96 -13.37 9.11
C ILE A 237 -14.04 -13.29 10.16
N SER A 238 -14.03 -14.21 11.14
CA SER A 238 -15.07 -14.23 12.17
C SER A 238 -14.60 -14.73 13.51
N ASP A 239 -15.31 -14.29 14.55
CA ASP A 239 -15.21 -14.80 15.91
C ASP A 239 -13.78 -14.65 16.50
N PHE A 240 -13.14 -13.50 16.32
CA PHE A 240 -11.85 -13.17 16.94
C PHE A 240 -11.99 -12.04 17.97
N ASN A 241 -11.11 -12.03 18.97
CA ASN A 241 -10.93 -10.86 19.84
C ASN A 241 -10.41 -9.68 19.00
N TYR A 242 -9.38 -9.88 18.17
CA TYR A 242 -8.88 -8.86 17.25
C TYR A 242 -8.83 -9.42 15.84
N VAL A 243 -9.31 -8.66 14.85
CA VAL A 243 -8.99 -8.98 13.45
C VAL A 243 -7.49 -8.74 13.24
N LEU A 244 -7.02 -7.53 13.52
CA LEU A 244 -5.61 -7.19 13.45
C LEU A 244 -5.19 -6.45 14.72
N LYS A 245 -4.07 -6.88 15.31
CA LYS A 245 -3.39 -6.18 16.40
C LYS A 245 -1.96 -5.86 15.99
N VAL A 246 -1.63 -4.59 15.83
CA VAL A 246 -0.25 -4.16 15.62
C VAL A 246 0.29 -3.59 16.92
N TYR A 247 1.33 -4.22 17.45
CA TYR A 247 1.94 -3.79 18.70
C TYR A 247 2.89 -2.60 18.49
N LYS A 248 3.14 -1.91 19.60
CA LYS A 248 4.07 -0.79 19.69
C LYS A 248 5.43 -1.09 19.04
N GLU A 249 6.01 -0.08 18.39
CA GLU A 249 7.28 -0.09 17.65
C GLU A 249 7.32 -1.08 16.47
N SER A 250 6.17 -1.66 16.08
CA SER A 250 6.03 -2.41 14.83
C SER A 250 5.61 -1.48 13.69
N PHE A 251 6.16 -1.71 12.50
CA PHE A 251 5.83 -0.92 11.31
C PHE A 251 5.60 -1.80 10.08
N ALA A 252 4.58 -1.48 9.30
CA ALA A 252 4.36 -2.05 7.97
C ALA A 252 4.36 -0.97 6.90
N GLU A 253 5.01 -1.20 5.77
CA GLU A 253 4.83 -0.30 4.62
C GLU A 253 3.36 -0.28 4.19
N ARG A 254 2.71 -1.44 4.13
CA ARG A 254 1.33 -1.55 3.65
C ARG A 254 0.56 -2.67 4.34
N ILE A 255 -0.67 -2.32 4.69
CA ILE A 255 -1.70 -3.24 5.18
C ILE A 255 -2.95 -3.02 4.34
N THR A 256 -3.41 -4.07 3.67
CA THR A 256 -4.56 -4.00 2.76
C THR A 256 -5.59 -5.06 3.11
N PHE A 257 -6.84 -4.64 3.23
CA PHE A 257 -8.02 -5.51 3.25
C PHE A 257 -8.88 -5.17 2.05
N SER A 258 -9.09 -6.14 1.15
CA SER A 258 -9.92 -5.97 -0.04
C SER A 258 -10.95 -7.09 -0.19
N ASN A 259 -12.18 -6.74 -0.57
CA ASN A 259 -13.25 -7.71 -0.86
C ASN A 259 -13.49 -8.73 0.29
N THR A 260 -13.29 -8.29 1.53
CA THR A 260 -13.23 -9.15 2.72
C THR A 260 -14.39 -8.88 3.67
N SER A 261 -14.97 -9.94 4.22
CA SER A 261 -16.02 -9.85 5.24
C SER A 261 -15.43 -10.07 6.63
N ILE A 262 -15.76 -9.21 7.58
CA ILE A 262 -15.34 -9.26 8.99
C ILE A 262 -16.59 -9.27 9.85
N SER A 263 -16.76 -10.26 10.71
CA SER A 263 -17.97 -10.37 11.52
C SER A 263 -17.80 -10.95 12.92
N ASN A 264 -18.64 -10.49 13.84
CA ASN A 264 -18.70 -10.98 15.22
C ASN A 264 -17.36 -10.89 15.99
N CYS A 265 -16.48 -9.96 15.62
CA CYS A 265 -15.23 -9.76 16.34
C CYS A 265 -15.40 -8.76 17.50
N PHE A 266 -14.60 -8.90 18.55
CA PHE A 266 -14.59 -7.89 19.62
C PHE A 266 -13.94 -6.59 19.13
N ASN A 267 -12.78 -6.68 18.52
CA ASN A 267 -12.01 -5.60 17.91
C ASN A 267 -11.84 -5.81 16.41
N GLY A 268 -11.81 -4.70 15.67
CA GLY A 268 -11.45 -4.68 14.25
C GLY A 268 -9.94 -4.58 14.05
N LEU A 269 -9.51 -3.48 13.45
CA LEU A 269 -8.11 -3.22 13.09
C LEU A 269 -7.51 -2.23 14.10
N GLU A 270 -6.65 -2.71 14.99
CA GLU A 270 -5.99 -1.88 16.01
C GLU A 270 -4.51 -1.65 15.67
N LEU A 271 -4.20 -0.39 15.39
CA LEU A 271 -2.91 0.17 14.98
C LEU A 271 -2.64 1.47 15.77
N SER A 272 -2.90 1.42 17.08
CA SER A 272 -2.95 2.61 17.94
C SER A 272 -2.08 2.53 19.19
N GLU A 273 -1.12 1.61 19.26
CA GLU A 273 -0.28 1.43 20.45
C GLU A 273 0.81 2.51 20.63
N GLU A 274 1.07 3.35 19.62
CA GLU A 274 2.02 4.47 19.66
C GLU A 274 1.50 5.69 20.47
N THR A 275 1.19 5.45 21.73
CA THR A 275 0.52 6.40 22.63
C THR A 275 1.46 7.39 23.34
N ASN A 276 2.75 7.36 23.02
CA ASN A 276 3.78 8.21 23.62
C ASN A 276 3.85 9.62 23.00
N ASP A 277 3.06 9.87 21.96
CA ASP A 277 2.95 11.15 21.26
C ASP A 277 4.27 11.62 20.62
N LYS A 278 5.06 10.69 20.05
CA LYS A 278 6.38 10.98 19.46
C LYS A 278 6.44 11.09 17.94
N GLY A 279 5.31 11.03 17.25
CA GLY A 279 5.25 10.95 15.80
C GLY A 279 5.29 9.53 15.25
N ASP A 280 5.48 8.52 16.11
CA ASP A 280 5.45 7.11 15.73
C ASP A 280 4.01 6.68 15.34
N TYR A 281 3.91 5.76 14.38
CA TYR A 281 2.66 5.14 13.92
C TYR A 281 2.97 3.79 13.28
N ASN A 282 1.97 2.91 13.10
CA ASN A 282 2.24 1.49 12.84
C ASN A 282 2.21 1.04 11.36
N THR A 283 1.81 1.91 10.42
CA THR A 283 1.88 1.58 8.99
C THR A 283 1.91 2.82 8.09
N GLU A 284 2.55 2.78 6.91
CA GLU A 284 2.47 3.89 5.96
C GLU A 284 1.14 3.93 5.19
N TYR A 285 0.64 2.77 4.74
CA TYR A 285 -0.59 2.67 3.96
C TYR A 285 -1.56 1.64 4.56
N LEU A 286 -2.68 2.11 5.10
CA LEU A 286 -3.82 1.28 5.48
C LEU A 286 -4.94 1.43 4.45
N THR A 287 -5.25 0.34 3.74
CA THR A 287 -6.32 0.31 2.73
C THR A 287 -7.42 -0.67 3.14
N VAL A 288 -8.66 -0.19 3.16
CA VAL A 288 -9.87 -0.98 3.35
C VAL A 288 -10.81 -0.71 2.16
N GLU A 289 -10.94 -1.69 1.28
CA GLU A 289 -11.65 -1.55 0.00
C GLU A 289 -12.68 -2.67 -0.18
N ASN A 290 -13.92 -2.32 -0.54
CA ASN A 290 -14.99 -3.29 -0.80
C ASN A 290 -15.19 -4.29 0.36
N CYS A 291 -14.99 -3.86 1.60
CA CYS A 291 -15.07 -4.72 2.77
C CYS A 291 -16.43 -4.59 3.48
N THR A 292 -16.81 -5.62 4.23
CA THR A 292 -17.99 -5.57 5.11
C THR A 292 -17.57 -5.84 6.55
N PHE A 293 -17.88 -4.92 7.45
CA PHE A 293 -17.74 -5.06 8.90
C PHE A 293 -19.13 -5.20 9.51
N ASN A 294 -19.38 -6.29 10.24
CA ASN A 294 -20.67 -6.53 10.88
C ASN A 294 -20.50 -7.02 12.32
N LYS A 295 -21.09 -6.32 13.29
CA LYS A 295 -20.99 -6.67 14.72
C LYS A 295 -19.54 -6.70 15.23
N VAL A 296 -18.73 -5.72 14.83
CA VAL A 296 -17.41 -5.45 15.44
C VAL A 296 -17.61 -4.49 16.60
N LYS A 297 -17.26 -4.90 17.82
CA LYS A 297 -17.72 -4.18 19.03
C LYS A 297 -16.98 -2.88 19.31
N GLN A 298 -15.66 -2.84 19.13
CA GLN A 298 -14.80 -1.67 19.33
C GLN A 298 -13.60 -1.70 18.37
N ASN A 299 -12.75 -0.68 18.37
CA ASN A 299 -11.54 -0.60 17.54
C ASN A 299 -11.82 -1.01 16.08
N VAL A 300 -12.93 -0.54 15.51
CA VAL A 300 -13.39 -1.01 14.19
C VAL A 300 -12.32 -0.71 13.15
N ILE A 301 -11.85 0.54 13.13
CA ILE A 301 -10.52 0.93 12.67
C ILE A 301 -9.99 1.93 13.70
N ASP A 302 -8.89 1.59 14.38
CA ASP A 302 -8.16 2.48 15.26
C ASP A 302 -6.71 2.61 14.80
N TYR A 303 -6.37 3.75 14.21
CA TYR A 303 -5.09 4.01 13.55
C TYR A 303 -4.53 5.35 14.03
N TYR A 304 -3.56 5.28 14.92
CA TYR A 304 -3.09 6.46 15.65
C TYR A 304 -1.72 6.92 15.20
N ARG A 305 -1.54 8.24 15.20
CA ARG A 305 -0.24 8.90 15.17
C ARG A 305 -0.26 10.05 16.16
N GLY A 306 0.48 9.91 17.26
CA GLY A 306 0.55 10.94 18.30
C GLY A 306 1.66 11.96 18.05
N GLY A 307 1.59 13.11 18.71
CA GLY A 307 2.65 14.12 18.65
C GLY A 307 2.60 15.08 17.46
N TYR A 308 3.47 16.08 17.51
CA TYR A 308 3.70 17.05 16.43
C TYR A 308 5.14 16.91 15.90
N ASP A 309 5.46 15.73 15.37
CA ASP A 309 6.68 15.55 14.58
C ASP A 309 6.34 15.74 13.10
N GLU A 310 7.00 16.71 12.45
CA GLU A 310 6.87 16.99 11.02
C GLU A 310 8.02 16.37 10.20
N SER A 311 8.95 15.65 10.84
CA SER A 311 10.03 14.94 10.15
C SER A 311 9.49 13.80 9.28
N THR A 312 8.28 13.33 9.58
CA THR A 312 7.50 12.40 8.76
C THR A 312 6.14 13.01 8.40
N ILE A 313 5.84 13.06 7.11
CA ILE A 313 4.53 13.51 6.57
C ILE A 313 3.64 12.30 6.21
N GLY A 314 3.85 11.18 6.91
CA GLY A 314 3.30 9.89 6.55
C GLY A 314 2.02 9.51 7.30
N GLY A 315 1.54 8.32 6.96
CA GLY A 315 0.26 7.79 7.40
C GLY A 315 -0.85 8.11 6.39
N ASN A 316 -1.32 7.06 5.75
CA ASN A 316 -2.32 7.12 4.68
C ASN A 316 -3.43 6.11 4.99
N LEU A 317 -4.67 6.59 5.11
CA LEU A 317 -5.86 5.77 5.31
C LEU A 317 -6.80 5.92 4.12
N LEU A 318 -7.08 4.82 3.43
CA LEU A 318 -8.12 4.74 2.41
C LEU A 318 -9.21 3.79 2.90
N VAL A 319 -10.43 4.30 3.04
CA VAL A 319 -11.63 3.48 3.31
C VAL A 319 -12.64 3.75 2.21
N VAL A 320 -12.84 2.76 1.33
CA VAL A 320 -13.63 2.94 0.11
C VAL A 320 -14.60 1.80 -0.14
N ASN A 321 -15.80 2.15 -0.63
CA ASN A 321 -16.83 1.20 -1.07
C ASN A 321 -17.17 0.11 -0.03
N SER A 322 -16.99 0.41 1.26
CA SER A 322 -17.11 -0.55 2.36
C SER A 322 -18.39 -0.32 3.17
N THR A 323 -18.89 -1.38 3.82
CA THR A 323 -20.11 -1.33 4.63
C THR A 323 -19.81 -1.68 6.09
N PHE A 324 -20.23 -0.83 7.01
CA PHE A 324 -20.09 -1.01 8.45
C PHE A 324 -21.47 -1.06 9.09
N THR A 325 -21.82 -2.21 9.67
CA THR A 325 -23.17 -2.44 10.23
C THR A 325 -23.10 -2.96 11.67
N ASN A 326 -23.89 -2.38 12.58
CA ASN A 326 -23.95 -2.79 13.99
C ASN A 326 -22.57 -2.78 14.69
N CYS A 327 -21.69 -1.84 14.33
CA CYS A 327 -20.33 -1.76 14.83
C CYS A 327 -20.16 -0.62 15.85
N GLY A 328 -19.17 -0.73 16.73
CA GLY A 328 -18.81 0.31 17.70
C GLY A 328 -19.69 0.39 18.96
N ALA A 329 -20.46 -0.66 19.26
CA ALA A 329 -21.32 -0.72 20.44
C ALA A 329 -20.58 -0.68 21.79
N GLN A 330 -19.27 -0.92 21.79
CA GLN A 330 -18.40 -0.84 22.95
C GLN A 330 -17.20 0.11 22.70
N GLU A 331 -17.31 1.01 21.71
CA GLU A 331 -16.25 1.96 21.39
C GLU A 331 -16.14 3.04 22.48
N GLU A 332 -15.08 2.99 23.29
CA GLU A 332 -14.92 3.89 24.44
C GLU A 332 -14.87 5.37 24.03
N ASN A 333 -14.14 5.67 22.95
CA ASN A 333 -14.01 7.03 22.42
C ASN A 333 -15.24 7.51 21.63
N ASN A 334 -16.22 6.62 21.37
CA ASN A 334 -17.42 6.86 20.56
C ASN A 334 -17.14 7.32 19.11
N ILE A 335 -16.01 6.90 18.51
CA ILE A 335 -15.60 7.17 17.13
C ILE A 335 -15.37 5.85 16.39
N LEU A 336 -16.15 5.58 15.34
CA LEU A 336 -16.08 4.30 14.61
C LEU A 336 -14.74 4.10 13.88
N LEU A 337 -14.32 5.11 13.12
CA LEU A 337 -13.06 5.14 12.40
C LEU A 337 -12.16 6.15 13.11
N ASN A 338 -11.42 5.70 14.11
CA ASN A 338 -10.49 6.55 14.84
C ASN A 338 -9.16 6.60 14.09
N HIS A 339 -8.84 7.74 13.49
CA HIS A 339 -7.63 7.92 12.67
C HIS A 339 -6.84 9.18 13.09
N ARG A 340 -6.79 9.43 14.40
CA ARG A 340 -6.24 10.66 14.97
C ARG A 340 -4.75 10.79 14.64
N GLY A 341 -4.40 11.94 14.03
CA GLY A 341 -3.04 12.31 13.65
C GLY A 341 -2.58 11.79 12.28
N ILE A 342 -3.41 10.99 11.59
CA ILE A 342 -3.11 10.53 10.23
C ILE A 342 -3.29 11.68 9.23
N ILE A 343 -2.27 11.90 8.40
CA ILE A 343 -2.16 13.09 7.54
C ILE A 343 -3.02 12.97 6.28
N ASN A 344 -3.02 11.79 5.65
CA ASN A 344 -3.78 11.53 4.44
C ASN A 344 -4.92 10.56 4.76
N VAL A 345 -6.17 11.02 4.68
CA VAL A 345 -7.35 10.20 4.97
C VAL A 345 -8.38 10.40 3.88
N ASN A 346 -8.87 9.32 3.29
CA ASN A 346 -9.93 9.37 2.30
C ASN A 346 -11.03 8.35 2.61
N ILE A 347 -12.22 8.85 2.95
CA ILE A 347 -13.39 8.03 3.31
C ILE A 347 -14.46 8.22 2.25
N VAL A 348 -14.59 7.27 1.32
CA VAL A 348 -15.38 7.46 0.08
C VAL A 348 -16.38 6.33 -0.18
N ASN A 349 -17.61 6.68 -0.55
CA ASN A 349 -18.63 5.73 -1.01
C ASN A 349 -18.92 4.59 -0.02
N ASN A 350 -18.77 4.82 1.28
CA ASN A 350 -19.04 3.82 2.30
C ASN A 350 -20.49 3.88 2.79
N THR A 351 -20.99 2.77 3.34
CA THR A 351 -22.28 2.71 4.03
C THR A 351 -22.08 2.44 5.52
N PHE A 352 -22.54 3.35 6.37
CA PHE A 352 -22.55 3.22 7.83
C PHE A 352 -23.98 3.03 8.31
N LYS A 353 -24.32 1.87 8.86
CA LYS A 353 -25.69 1.52 9.23
C LYS A 353 -25.80 0.99 10.66
N ASN A 354 -26.67 1.59 11.47
CA ASN A 354 -26.97 1.13 12.83
C ASN A 354 -25.71 1.03 13.73
N ASN A 355 -24.76 1.96 13.59
CA ASN A 355 -23.54 1.98 14.41
C ASN A 355 -23.76 2.92 15.62
N PRO A 356 -23.90 2.41 16.85
CA PRO A 356 -24.22 3.22 18.04
C PRO A 356 -23.01 4.01 18.57
N VAL A 357 -22.52 4.95 17.76
CA VAL A 357 -21.40 5.85 18.06
C VAL A 357 -21.81 7.31 17.85
N ASN A 358 -21.09 8.24 18.48
CA ASN A 358 -21.34 9.68 18.27
C ASN A 358 -20.77 10.17 16.94
N LEU A 359 -19.59 9.68 16.58
CA LEU A 359 -18.91 10.01 15.33
C LEU A 359 -18.62 8.75 14.53
N VAL A 360 -18.85 8.82 13.22
CA VAL A 360 -18.29 7.86 12.27
C VAL A 360 -16.80 8.14 12.10
N ALA A 361 -16.43 9.40 11.94
CA ALA A 361 -15.04 9.83 11.78
C ALA A 361 -14.88 11.31 12.16
N LEU A 362 -13.68 11.71 12.59
CA LEU A 362 -13.30 13.10 12.84
C LEU A 362 -12.10 13.45 11.95
N LEU A 363 -12.35 14.24 10.90
CA LEU A 363 -11.37 14.63 9.88
C LEU A 363 -10.62 15.89 10.28
N TRP A 364 -9.32 15.92 9.98
CA TRP A 364 -8.44 17.07 10.19
C TRP A 364 -8.43 17.98 8.96
N GLY A 365 -9.23 19.04 8.97
CA GLY A 365 -9.45 19.94 7.82
C GLY A 365 -8.19 20.63 7.28
N ALA A 366 -7.23 21.00 8.15
CA ALA A 366 -5.97 21.59 7.73
C ALA A 366 -4.98 20.57 7.10
N LYS A 367 -5.33 19.28 7.03
CA LYS A 367 -4.55 18.22 6.40
C LYS A 367 -5.34 17.58 5.25
N ASN A 368 -4.72 16.64 4.54
CA ASN A 368 -5.33 15.97 3.39
C ASN A 368 -6.34 14.89 3.83
N ASN A 369 -7.39 15.31 4.53
CA ASN A 369 -8.43 14.47 5.10
C ASN A 369 -9.76 14.79 4.39
N THR A 370 -10.24 13.88 3.54
CA THR A 370 -11.42 14.08 2.71
C THR A 370 -12.46 12.97 2.92
N HIS A 371 -13.72 13.31 2.66
CA HIS A 371 -14.79 12.34 2.57
C HIS A 371 -15.80 12.70 1.48
N SER A 372 -16.38 11.71 0.80
CA SER A 372 -17.42 11.93 -0.21
C SER A 372 -18.28 10.68 -0.43
N GLY A 373 -19.52 10.86 -0.92
CA GLY A 373 -20.39 9.74 -1.32
C GLY A 373 -20.82 8.75 -0.21
N ASN A 374 -20.53 9.05 1.06
CA ASN A 374 -20.88 8.14 2.17
C ASN A 374 -22.36 8.21 2.52
N THR A 375 -22.97 7.05 2.77
CA THR A 375 -24.34 6.91 3.25
C THR A 375 -24.32 6.59 4.75
N ILE A 376 -25.02 7.40 5.56
CA ILE A 376 -25.06 7.24 7.02
C ILE A 376 -26.52 7.06 7.44
N ILE A 377 -26.83 5.91 8.06
CA ILE A 377 -28.18 5.53 8.49
C ILE A 377 -28.10 5.07 9.95
N ASN A 378 -28.85 5.73 10.85
CA ASN A 378 -28.88 5.40 12.29
C ASN A 378 -27.47 5.20 12.89
N SER A 379 -26.55 6.09 12.55
CA SER A 379 -25.17 6.06 13.01
C SER A 379 -24.74 7.47 13.42
N GLY A 380 -23.55 7.61 13.99
CA GLY A 380 -22.93 8.91 14.22
C GLY A 380 -22.71 9.71 12.94
N LYS A 381 -22.04 10.86 13.05
CA LYS A 381 -21.74 11.73 11.89
C LYS A 381 -20.25 11.73 11.53
N ILE A 382 -19.93 12.06 10.28
CA ILE A 382 -18.57 12.48 9.92
C ILE A 382 -18.48 13.97 10.22
N LYS A 383 -17.46 14.39 10.98
CA LYS A 383 -17.21 15.79 11.32
C LYS A 383 -15.84 16.20 10.79
N VAL A 384 -15.74 17.41 10.25
CA VAL A 384 -14.47 18.05 9.90
C VAL A 384 -14.18 19.13 10.94
N GLU A 385 -12.97 19.12 11.49
CA GLU A 385 -12.44 20.20 12.33
C GLU A 385 -11.16 20.73 11.72
N GLU A 386 -11.03 22.05 11.59
CA GLU A 386 -9.85 22.68 10.98
C GLU A 386 -8.56 22.21 11.64
N ASN A 387 -8.53 22.20 12.98
CA ASN A 387 -7.38 21.77 13.76
C ASN A 387 -7.79 20.75 14.81
N LEU A 388 -7.05 19.64 14.88
CA LEU A 388 -7.19 18.68 15.96
C LEU A 388 -6.30 19.08 17.14
N LYS A 389 -6.79 18.90 18.36
CA LYS A 389 -5.96 19.05 19.57
C LYS A 389 -4.93 17.92 19.60
N LEU A 390 -3.67 18.21 19.29
CA LEU A 390 -2.55 17.30 19.49
C LEU A 390 -1.79 17.66 20.78
N LYS A 391 -1.14 16.68 21.39
CA LYS A 391 -0.16 16.95 22.45
C LYS A 391 1.15 17.36 21.79
N LEU A 392 1.70 18.48 22.23
CA LEU A 392 3.00 18.96 21.78
C LEU A 392 4.09 18.11 22.40
N MET A 393 5.11 17.78 21.60
CA MET A 393 6.35 17.18 22.08
C MET A 393 7.13 18.25 22.85
N TYR A 394 7.22 18.12 24.18
CA TYR A 394 8.18 18.86 25.01
C TYR A 394 8.79 17.96 26.07
#